data_AF-A0A6L7XQK8-F1
#
_entry.id   AF-A0A6L7XQK8-F1
#
_cell.length_a   1.000
_cell.length_b   1.000
_cell.length_c   1.000
_cell.angle_alpha   90.00
_cell.angle_beta   90.00
_cell.angle_gamma   90.00
#
_symmetry.space_group_name_H-M   'P 1'
#
loop_
_entity.id
_entity.type
_entity.pdbx_description
1 polymer ?
#
loop_
_entity_poly.entity_id
_entity_poly.type
_entity_poly.pdbx_seq_one_letter_code
_entity_poly.pdbx_strand_id
1 'polypeptide(L)'
;MRMGVRRGLSARLGRLFAVQLTVIGAATVAGIFATQAVVEDLLTRQALALEAEHYWQRRAENDGHPLPDTANMRGYLGGPSLPADLEGATSGFRRLAFEGQSRLVHVSEHAGERLYLVFNAGQVSDLAFYFGILPLSVVLLLMYVLLFVAYRWSRAALSPLVRLARELETVDFDRPGGVALHLDAVRTVADAEVATMVDALDRFTNRLDAAIERERLFTRDAGHELRTPLAVFKGSLDLLARNPDRPSHDQRALARMRRTADDMESLLETLLTLAHEEAMATDVPVEVGDIVAEEAGRLRGD
;
A
#
# COMPACT_ATOMS: atom_id res chain seq x y z
N MET A 1 -17.96 -0.76 19.18
CA MET A 1 -17.81 -1.15 17.76
C MET A 1 -16.32 -1.05 17.41
N ARG A 2 -15.61 -2.18 17.29
CA ARG A 2 -14.15 -2.21 17.08
C ARG A 2 -13.83 -1.73 15.65
N MET A 3 -13.31 -0.51 15.50
CA MET A 3 -12.73 -0.05 14.23
C MET A 3 -11.56 -0.96 13.86
N GLY A 4 -11.77 -1.78 12.83
CA GLY A 4 -10.71 -2.59 12.25
C GLY A 4 -9.61 -1.67 11.74
N VAL A 5 -8.41 -1.84 12.30
CA VAL A 5 -7.18 -1.17 11.86
C VAL A 5 -7.06 -1.36 10.35
N ARG A 6 -7.39 -0.32 9.58
CA ARG A 6 -7.23 -0.30 8.13
C ARG A 6 -5.73 -0.39 7.86
N ARG A 7 -5.23 -1.60 7.60
CA ARG A 7 -3.83 -1.84 7.22
C ARG A 7 -3.48 -0.90 6.07
N GLY A 8 -2.53 0.01 6.32
CA GLY A 8 -2.14 1.09 5.42
C GLY A 8 -1.77 0.59 4.03
N LEU A 9 -2.00 1.44 3.02
CA LEU A 9 -1.80 1.13 1.60
C LEU A 9 -0.40 0.53 1.33
N SER A 10 0.64 1.08 1.96
CA SER A 10 2.03 0.59 1.87
C SER A 10 2.20 -0.85 2.37
N ALA A 11 1.45 -1.27 3.39
CA ALA A 11 1.46 -2.66 3.88
C ALA A 11 0.69 -3.64 2.98
N ARG A 12 -0.24 -3.15 2.14
CA ARG A 12 -0.88 -3.96 1.11
C ARG A 12 0.03 -4.10 -0.11
N LEU A 13 0.58 -2.99 -0.61
CA LEU A 13 1.54 -2.96 -1.71
C LEU A 13 2.77 -3.81 -1.41
N GLY A 14 3.37 -3.64 -0.22
CA GLY A 14 4.54 -4.44 0.18
C GLY A 14 4.25 -5.94 0.23
N ARG A 15 3.04 -6.37 0.64
CA ARG A 15 2.64 -7.79 0.61
C ARG A 15 2.42 -8.30 -0.80
N LEU A 16 1.81 -7.50 -1.68
CA LEU A 16 1.63 -7.85 -3.08
C LEU A 16 2.97 -8.07 -3.77
N PHE A 17 3.92 -7.15 -3.60
CA PHE A 17 5.28 -7.31 -4.12
C PHE A 17 5.99 -8.52 -3.51
N ALA A 18 5.88 -8.73 -2.19
CA ALA A 18 6.47 -9.92 -1.54
C ALA A 18 5.95 -11.23 -2.15
N VAL A 19 4.63 -11.33 -2.34
CA VAL A 19 4.00 -12.50 -2.94
C VAL A 19 4.46 -12.69 -4.38
N GLN A 20 4.47 -11.63 -5.20
CA GLN A 20 4.95 -11.70 -6.58
C GLN A 20 6.40 -12.16 -6.67
N LEU A 21 7.28 -11.60 -5.83
CA LEU A 21 8.69 -11.99 -5.75
C LEU A 21 8.86 -13.45 -5.32
N THR A 22 8.03 -13.91 -4.38
CA THR A 22 8.02 -15.31 -3.95
C THR A 22 7.60 -16.24 -5.10
N VAL A 23 6.57 -15.87 -5.85
CA VAL A 23 6.07 -16.64 -7.00
C VAL A 23 7.10 -16.69 -8.12
N ILE A 24 7.71 -15.54 -8.47
CA ILE A 24 8.79 -15.49 -9.47
C ILE A 24 9.96 -16.35 -9.02
N GLY A 25 10.40 -16.20 -7.77
CA GLY A 25 11.47 -16.99 -7.19
C GLY A 25 11.20 -18.50 -7.27
N ALA A 26 10.00 -18.94 -6.85
CA ALA A 26 9.60 -20.34 -6.91
C ALA A 26 9.55 -20.86 -8.37
N ALA A 27 9.03 -20.06 -9.30
CA ALA A 27 8.99 -20.42 -10.73
C ALA A 27 10.40 -20.54 -11.32
N THR A 28 11.33 -19.65 -10.97
CA THR A 28 12.73 -19.71 -11.43
C THR A 28 13.46 -20.92 -10.85
N VAL A 29 13.27 -21.23 -9.56
CA VAL A 29 13.82 -22.45 -8.93
C VAL A 29 13.31 -23.71 -9.65
N ALA A 30 11.99 -23.79 -9.87
CA ALA A 30 11.38 -24.91 -10.58
C ALA A 30 11.90 -25.02 -12.02
N GLY A 31 12.07 -23.89 -12.71
CA GLY A 31 12.62 -23.80 -14.06
C GLY A 31 14.06 -24.34 -14.13
N ILE A 32 14.94 -23.89 -13.23
CA ILE A 32 16.33 -24.37 -13.19
C ILE A 32 16.38 -25.88 -12.92
N PHE A 33 15.58 -26.37 -11.97
CA PHE A 33 15.51 -27.79 -11.66
C PHE A 33 15.01 -28.62 -12.86
N ALA A 34 13.97 -28.15 -13.55
CA ALA A 34 13.47 -28.78 -14.76
C ALA A 34 14.50 -28.76 -15.90
N THR A 35 15.16 -27.63 -16.13
CA THR A 35 16.23 -27.51 -17.14
C THR A 35 17.39 -28.44 -16.83
N GLN A 36 17.86 -28.51 -15.58
CA GLN A 36 18.94 -29.42 -15.19
C GLN A 36 18.55 -30.88 -15.44
N ALA A 37 17.35 -31.30 -15.03
CA ALA A 37 16.87 -32.66 -15.23
C ALA A 37 16.78 -33.06 -16.71
N VAL A 38 16.36 -32.14 -17.58
CA VAL A 38 16.24 -32.38 -19.03
C VAL A 38 17.60 -32.35 -19.72
N VAL A 39 18.43 -31.34 -19.44
CA VAL A 39 19.73 -31.15 -20.08
C VAL A 39 20.70 -32.25 -19.72
N GLU A 40 20.74 -32.70 -18.46
CA GLU A 40 21.63 -33.77 -18.01
C GLU A 40 21.35 -35.09 -18.75
N ASP A 41 20.07 -35.49 -18.88
CA ASP A 41 19.70 -36.74 -19.57
C ASP A 41 19.96 -36.66 -21.08
N LEU A 42 19.67 -35.50 -21.70
CA LEU A 42 19.93 -35.30 -23.13
C LEU A 42 21.43 -35.30 -23.46
N LEU A 43 22.24 -34.52 -22.75
CA LEU A 43 23.68 -34.43 -23.01
C LEU A 43 24.39 -35.75 -22.74
N THR A 44 24.02 -36.46 -21.67
CA THR A 44 24.67 -37.74 -21.33
C THR A 44 24.38 -38.80 -22.38
N ARG A 45 23.11 -38.93 -22.82
CA ARG A 45 22.74 -39.89 -23.87
C ARG A 45 23.42 -39.55 -25.19
N GLN A 46 23.48 -38.28 -25.54
CA GLN A 46 24.13 -37.83 -26.77
C GLN A 46 25.65 -38.08 -26.72
N ALA A 47 26.31 -37.82 -25.59
CA ALA A 47 27.73 -38.09 -25.41
C ALA A 47 28.06 -39.59 -25.54
N LEU A 48 27.27 -40.46 -24.90
CA LEU A 48 27.44 -41.91 -24.99
C LEU A 48 27.20 -42.45 -26.40
N ALA A 49 26.19 -41.93 -27.11
CA ALA A 49 25.92 -42.33 -28.50
C ALA A 49 27.07 -41.93 -29.42
N LEU A 50 27.56 -40.68 -29.31
CA LEU A 50 28.69 -40.17 -30.09
C LEU A 50 29.97 -40.95 -29.79
N GLU A 51 30.24 -41.29 -28.53
CA GLU A 51 31.40 -42.12 -28.17
C GLU A 51 31.29 -43.53 -28.77
N ALA A 52 30.11 -44.17 -28.68
CA ALA A 52 29.91 -45.49 -29.26
C ALA A 52 30.15 -45.49 -30.77
N GLU A 53 29.61 -44.50 -31.48
CA GLU A 53 29.83 -44.34 -32.91
C GLU A 53 31.32 -44.11 -33.23
N HIS A 54 32.00 -43.24 -32.47
CA HIS A 54 33.43 -43.00 -32.63
C HIS A 54 34.26 -44.27 -32.41
N TYR A 55 33.93 -45.05 -31.38
CA TYR A 55 34.59 -46.31 -31.08
C TYR A 55 34.44 -47.32 -32.23
N TRP A 56 33.23 -47.49 -32.77
CA TRP A 56 33.00 -48.40 -33.88
C TRP A 56 33.75 -47.98 -35.15
N GLN A 57 33.79 -46.68 -35.45
CA GLN A 57 34.57 -46.15 -36.58
C GLN A 57 36.06 -46.47 -36.43
N ARG A 58 36.64 -46.21 -35.26
CA ARG A 58 38.06 -46.49 -34.97
C ARG A 58 38.39 -47.97 -34.99
N ARG A 59 37.47 -48.81 -34.46
CA ARG A 59 37.65 -50.25 -34.40
C ARG A 59 37.61 -50.88 -35.80
N ALA A 60 36.80 -50.34 -36.72
CA ALA A 60 36.80 -50.78 -38.11
C ALA A 60 38.13 -50.52 -38.83
N GLU A 61 38.89 -49.49 -38.42
CA GLU A 61 40.23 -49.19 -38.94
C GLU A 61 41.34 -49.96 -38.20
N ASN A 62 41.14 -50.27 -36.92
CA ASN A 62 42.10 -50.96 -36.07
C ASN A 62 41.38 -51.83 -35.01
N ASP A 63 41.34 -53.14 -35.23
CA ASP A 63 40.68 -54.12 -34.35
C ASP A 63 41.14 -54.05 -32.87
N GLY A 64 42.37 -53.56 -32.64
CA GLY A 64 42.97 -53.39 -31.31
C GLY A 64 42.70 -52.06 -30.63
N HIS A 65 41.80 -51.21 -31.15
CA HIS A 65 41.51 -49.92 -30.53
C HIS A 65 41.05 -50.09 -29.07
N PRO A 66 41.67 -49.39 -28.10
CA PRO A 66 41.35 -49.56 -26.69
C PRO A 66 39.92 -49.12 -26.38
N LEU A 67 39.33 -49.77 -25.38
CA LEU A 67 38.03 -49.38 -24.84
C LEU A 67 38.09 -47.97 -24.23
N PRO A 68 37.01 -47.19 -24.31
CA PRO A 68 36.94 -45.91 -23.63
C PRO A 68 37.07 -46.09 -22.12
N ASP A 69 38.12 -45.55 -21.51
CA ASP A 69 38.31 -45.52 -20.05
C ASP A 69 38.67 -44.08 -19.65
N THR A 70 37.66 -43.34 -19.24
CA THR A 70 37.76 -41.93 -18.83
C THR A 70 37.23 -41.77 -17.41
N ALA A 71 37.44 -40.60 -16.81
CA ALA A 71 36.95 -40.34 -15.45
C ALA A 71 35.43 -40.56 -15.28
N ASN A 72 34.64 -40.33 -16.33
CA ASN A 72 33.18 -40.35 -16.29
C ASN A 72 32.55 -41.47 -17.13
N MET A 73 33.35 -42.33 -17.76
CA MET A 73 32.82 -43.38 -18.64
C MET A 73 33.81 -44.51 -18.77
N ARG A 74 33.30 -45.74 -18.69
CA ARG A 74 34.07 -46.96 -18.91
C ARG A 74 33.36 -47.88 -19.89
N GLY A 75 34.08 -48.34 -20.90
CA GLY A 75 33.60 -49.25 -21.93
C GLY A 75 33.93 -50.70 -21.64
N TYR A 76 33.03 -51.60 -22.00
CA TYR A 76 33.20 -53.04 -21.98
C TYR A 76 32.72 -53.65 -23.31
N LEU A 77 33.41 -54.67 -23.80
CA LEU A 77 32.94 -55.48 -24.92
C LEU A 77 32.21 -56.71 -24.39
N GLY A 78 31.25 -57.21 -25.18
CA GLY A 78 30.64 -58.52 -24.95
C GLY A 78 31.70 -59.62 -24.99
N GLY A 79 31.74 -60.46 -23.95
CA GLY A 79 32.73 -61.53 -23.83
C GLY A 79 32.99 -61.91 -22.37
N PRO A 80 34.02 -62.73 -22.09
CA PRO A 80 34.32 -63.22 -20.74
C PRO A 80 34.79 -62.15 -19.75
N SER A 81 35.14 -60.95 -20.21
CA SER A 81 35.54 -59.81 -19.38
C SER A 81 34.36 -58.88 -19.01
N LEU A 82 33.13 -59.22 -19.43
CA LEU A 82 31.94 -58.44 -19.10
C LEU A 82 31.53 -58.69 -17.63
N PRO A 83 31.31 -57.65 -16.82
CA PRO A 83 30.77 -57.81 -15.48
C PRO A 83 29.36 -58.42 -15.49
N ALA A 84 29.05 -59.31 -14.54
CA ALA A 84 27.74 -59.96 -14.42
C ALA A 84 26.56 -58.96 -14.30
N ASP A 85 26.81 -57.79 -13.71
CA ASP A 85 25.85 -56.68 -13.59
C ASP A 85 25.34 -56.15 -14.96
N LEU A 86 26.13 -56.37 -16.03
CA LEU A 86 25.81 -55.92 -17.40
C LEU A 86 25.29 -57.05 -18.28
N GLU A 87 25.35 -58.31 -17.83
CA GLU A 87 24.85 -59.46 -18.55
C GLU A 87 23.32 -59.37 -18.68
N GLY A 88 22.82 -59.50 -19.92
CA GLY A 88 21.39 -59.41 -20.22
C GLY A 88 20.86 -57.98 -20.47
N ALA A 89 21.72 -56.96 -20.48
CA ALA A 89 21.31 -55.63 -20.92
C ALA A 89 20.95 -55.61 -22.42
N THR A 90 19.80 -55.01 -22.74
CA THR A 90 19.32 -54.86 -24.13
C THR A 90 19.90 -53.61 -24.79
N SER A 91 19.96 -53.60 -26.12
CA SER A 91 20.37 -52.42 -26.91
C SER A 91 19.63 -51.14 -26.50
N GLY A 92 20.32 -50.00 -26.53
CA GLY A 92 19.82 -48.68 -26.15
C GLY A 92 20.30 -48.20 -24.79
N PHE A 93 19.57 -47.24 -24.21
CA PHE A 93 19.90 -46.64 -22.92
C PHE A 93 19.10 -47.29 -21.79
N ARG A 94 19.78 -47.76 -20.75
CA ARG A 94 19.13 -48.33 -19.56
C ARG A 94 19.87 -47.94 -18.30
N ARG A 95 19.12 -47.67 -17.22
CA ARG A 95 19.71 -47.56 -15.88
C ARG A 95 19.76 -48.95 -15.25
N LEU A 96 20.94 -49.37 -14.85
CA LEU A 96 21.23 -50.69 -14.27
C LEU A 96 22.02 -50.51 -12.98
N ALA A 97 21.86 -51.42 -12.03
CA ALA A 97 22.71 -51.48 -10.86
C ALA A 97 24.08 -52.02 -11.29
N PHE A 98 25.11 -51.18 -11.20
CA PHE A 98 26.49 -51.52 -11.50
C PHE A 98 27.36 -51.08 -10.33
N GLU A 99 28.12 -52.00 -9.74
CA GLU A 99 28.88 -51.74 -8.50
C GLU A 99 28.00 -51.20 -7.35
N GLY A 100 26.75 -51.69 -7.26
CA GLY A 100 25.78 -51.28 -6.24
C GLY A 100 25.16 -49.89 -6.43
N GLN A 101 25.44 -49.20 -7.54
CA GLN A 101 24.86 -47.89 -7.87
C GLN A 101 24.08 -47.94 -9.18
N SER A 102 22.97 -47.20 -9.27
CA SER A 102 22.20 -47.09 -10.51
C SER A 102 22.97 -46.22 -11.52
N ARG A 103 23.64 -46.84 -12.48
CA ARG A 103 24.40 -46.15 -13.54
C ARG A 103 23.66 -46.21 -14.88
N LEU A 104 23.83 -45.17 -15.69
CA LEU A 104 23.32 -45.16 -17.06
C LEU A 104 24.28 -45.97 -17.94
N VAL A 105 23.75 -46.98 -18.60
CA VAL A 105 24.48 -47.84 -19.52
C VAL A 105 23.90 -47.67 -20.92
N HIS A 106 24.78 -47.44 -21.88
CA HIS A 106 24.44 -47.47 -23.30
C HIS A 106 24.98 -48.75 -23.92
N VAL A 107 24.09 -49.55 -24.50
CA VAL A 107 24.45 -50.77 -25.22
C VAL A 107 24.29 -50.52 -26.72
N SER A 108 25.40 -50.52 -27.44
CA SER A 108 25.43 -50.41 -28.90
C SER A 108 25.86 -51.75 -29.49
N GLU A 109 25.23 -52.15 -30.59
CA GLU A 109 25.56 -53.39 -31.30
C GLU A 109 26.01 -53.04 -32.72
N HIS A 110 27.16 -53.56 -33.15
CA HIS A 110 27.68 -53.38 -34.50
C HIS A 110 28.38 -54.67 -34.95
N ALA A 111 28.05 -55.15 -36.16
CA ALA A 111 28.63 -56.37 -36.74
C ALA A 111 28.59 -57.63 -35.83
N GLY A 112 27.59 -57.74 -34.95
CA GLY A 112 27.44 -58.87 -34.00
C GLY A 112 28.25 -58.74 -32.71
N GLU A 113 29.07 -57.70 -32.56
CA GLU A 113 29.71 -57.32 -31.30
C GLU A 113 28.85 -56.32 -30.52
N ARG A 114 28.89 -56.40 -29.18
CA ARG A 114 28.19 -55.47 -28.29
C ARG A 114 29.18 -54.65 -27.49
N LEU A 115 29.03 -53.33 -27.51
CA LEU A 115 29.74 -52.37 -26.70
C LEU A 115 28.81 -51.87 -25.59
N TYR A 116 29.28 -51.92 -24.35
CA TYR A 116 28.60 -51.43 -23.16
C TYR A 116 29.37 -50.23 -22.62
N LEU A 117 28.80 -49.03 -22.70
CA LEU A 117 29.36 -47.82 -22.12
C LEU A 117 28.64 -47.51 -20.81
N VAL A 118 29.37 -47.57 -19.70
CA VAL A 118 28.87 -47.26 -18.36
C VAL A 118 29.27 -45.84 -18.00
N PHE A 119 28.29 -44.94 -17.80
CA PHE A 119 28.55 -43.55 -17.42
C PHE A 119 28.58 -43.40 -15.89
N ASN A 120 29.61 -42.73 -15.39
CA ASN A 120 29.80 -42.36 -14.00
C ASN A 120 29.47 -40.87 -13.81
N ALA A 121 28.23 -40.57 -13.43
CA ALA A 121 27.70 -39.20 -13.35
C ALA A 121 28.13 -38.42 -12.11
N GLY A 122 28.85 -39.05 -11.17
CA GLY A 122 29.01 -38.54 -9.80
C GLY A 122 29.62 -37.14 -9.67
N GLN A 123 30.47 -36.71 -10.62
CA GLN A 123 31.17 -35.41 -10.52
C GLN A 123 30.57 -34.31 -11.40
N VAL A 124 29.87 -34.64 -12.48
CA VAL A 124 29.32 -33.64 -13.42
C VAL A 124 28.03 -33.02 -12.88
N SER A 125 27.23 -33.81 -12.15
CA SER A 125 25.93 -33.38 -11.61
C SER A 125 26.08 -32.31 -10.51
N ASP A 126 27.11 -32.43 -9.66
CA ASP A 126 27.34 -31.49 -8.56
C ASP A 126 27.69 -30.08 -9.07
N LEU A 127 28.58 -29.98 -10.06
CA LEU A 127 29.04 -28.69 -10.56
C LEU A 127 27.90 -27.92 -11.24
N ALA A 128 27.09 -28.61 -12.06
CA ALA A 128 25.93 -28.03 -12.73
C ALA A 128 24.88 -27.52 -11.73
N PHE A 129 24.67 -28.24 -10.63
CA PHE A 129 23.75 -27.86 -9.56
C PHE A 129 24.18 -26.54 -8.88
N TYR A 130 25.46 -26.40 -8.53
CA TYR A 130 25.98 -25.16 -7.93
C TYR A 130 25.91 -23.97 -8.88
N PHE A 131 26.20 -24.16 -10.18
CA PHE A 131 26.10 -23.09 -11.18
C PHE A 131 24.67 -22.60 -11.41
N GLY A 132 23.65 -23.42 -11.17
CA GLY A 132 22.25 -23.00 -11.24
C GLY A 132 21.78 -22.30 -9.96
N ILE A 133 21.97 -22.96 -8.81
CA ILE A 133 21.31 -22.55 -7.55
C ILE A 133 22.06 -21.41 -6.85
N LEU A 134 23.39 -21.38 -6.91
CA LEU A 134 24.17 -20.33 -6.26
C LEU A 134 23.80 -18.92 -6.79
N PRO A 135 23.87 -18.62 -8.11
CA PRO A 135 23.51 -17.29 -8.60
C PRO A 135 22.03 -16.98 -8.37
N LEU A 136 21.15 -17.96 -8.48
CA LEU A 136 19.73 -17.80 -8.19
C LEU A 136 19.50 -17.37 -6.73
N SER A 137 20.15 -18.04 -5.78
CA SER A 137 20.04 -17.74 -4.35
C SER A 137 20.50 -16.31 -4.04
N VAL A 138 21.57 -15.85 -4.69
CA VAL A 138 22.09 -14.47 -4.58
C VAL A 138 21.07 -13.47 -5.12
N VAL A 139 20.49 -13.71 -6.29
CA VAL A 139 19.46 -12.85 -6.89
C VAL A 139 18.22 -12.77 -5.99
N LEU A 140 17.71 -13.91 -5.51
CA LEU A 140 16.59 -13.96 -4.58
C LEU A 140 16.88 -13.20 -3.28
N LEU A 141 18.07 -13.40 -2.70
CA LEU A 141 18.48 -12.68 -1.49
C LEU A 141 18.48 -11.17 -1.71
N LEU A 142 19.13 -10.69 -2.78
CA LEU A 142 19.17 -9.27 -3.13
C LEU A 142 17.75 -8.69 -3.33
N MET A 143 16.89 -9.44 -3.99
CA MET A 143 15.50 -9.08 -4.26
C MET A 143 14.68 -8.94 -2.97
N TYR A 144 14.84 -9.86 -2.01
CA TYR A 144 14.22 -9.76 -0.68
C TYR A 144 14.76 -8.58 0.14
N VAL A 145 16.08 -8.35 0.09
CA VAL A 145 16.70 -7.19 0.76
C VAL A 145 16.16 -5.88 0.18
N LEU A 146 16.06 -5.75 -1.15
CA LEU A 146 15.48 -4.57 -1.80
C LEU A 146 14.03 -4.34 -1.39
N LEU A 147 13.22 -5.41 -1.36
CA LEU A 147 11.84 -5.33 -0.89
C LEU A 147 11.77 -4.85 0.58
N PHE A 148 12.62 -5.39 1.44
CA PHE A 148 12.66 -4.99 2.85
C PHE A 148 13.05 -3.51 3.02
N VAL A 149 14.07 -3.05 2.29
CA VAL A 149 14.49 -1.65 2.28
C VAL A 149 13.37 -0.75 1.74
N ALA A 150 12.79 -1.07 0.59
CA ALA A 150 11.67 -0.33 0.02
C ALA A 150 10.47 -0.26 0.96
N TYR A 151 10.17 -1.36 1.67
CA TYR A 151 9.12 -1.40 2.67
C TYR A 151 9.41 -0.48 3.86
N ARG A 152 10.64 -0.47 4.37
CA ARG A 152 11.05 0.44 5.45
C ARG A 152 11.00 1.90 5.00
N TRP A 153 11.50 2.22 3.81
CA TRP A 153 11.47 3.57 3.27
C TRP A 153 10.04 4.08 3.03
N SER A 154 9.17 3.25 2.45
CA SER A 154 7.76 3.61 2.25
C SER A 154 7.05 3.92 3.58
N ARG A 155 7.30 3.15 4.64
CA ARG A 155 6.75 3.48 5.97
C ARG A 155 7.26 4.82 6.51
N ALA A 156 8.54 5.12 6.31
CA ALA A 156 9.13 6.38 6.75
C ALA A 156 8.53 7.57 5.99
N ALA A 157 8.43 7.48 4.67
CA ALA A 157 7.90 8.56 3.81
C ALA A 157 6.40 8.84 4.04
N LEU A 158 5.59 7.82 4.37
CA LEU A 158 4.16 8.02 4.67
C LEU A 158 3.87 8.44 6.11
N SER A 159 4.82 8.29 7.03
CA SER A 159 4.62 8.63 8.45
C SER A 159 4.23 10.11 8.66
N PRO A 160 4.89 11.10 8.02
CA PRO A 160 4.51 12.51 8.11
C PRO A 160 3.05 12.76 7.71
N LEU A 161 2.57 12.15 6.63
CA LEU A 161 1.20 12.32 6.13
C LEU A 161 0.15 11.80 7.14
N VAL A 162 0.44 10.68 7.81
CA VAL A 162 -0.46 10.12 8.83
C VAL A 162 -0.43 10.93 10.12
N ARG A 163 0.67 11.65 10.40
CA ARG A 163 0.73 12.60 11.52
C ARG A 163 -0.10 13.85 11.22
N LEU A 164 0.06 14.43 10.02
CA LEU A 164 -0.76 15.54 9.55
C LEU A 164 -2.25 15.22 9.60
N ALA A 165 -2.67 14.08 9.04
CA ALA A 165 -4.08 13.68 9.05
C ALA A 165 -4.67 13.58 10.47
N ARG A 166 -3.87 13.17 11.46
CA ARG A 166 -4.30 13.09 12.86
C ARG A 166 -4.36 14.46 13.52
N GLU A 167 -3.41 15.35 13.24
CA GLU A 167 -3.44 16.72 13.74
C GLU A 167 -4.66 17.47 13.19
N LEU A 168 -5.00 17.30 11.91
CA LEU A 168 -6.23 17.86 11.34
C LEU A 168 -7.51 17.32 11.97
N GLU A 169 -7.55 16.05 12.39
CA GLU A 169 -8.73 15.45 13.04
C GLU A 169 -8.95 16.00 14.46
N THR A 170 -7.89 16.54 15.08
CA THR A 170 -7.95 17.18 16.41
C THR A 170 -8.16 18.69 16.37
N VAL A 171 -8.19 19.29 15.18
CA VAL A 171 -8.49 20.71 15.03
C VAL A 171 -9.98 20.92 15.32
N ASP A 172 -10.24 21.70 16.35
CA ASP A 172 -11.55 22.14 16.75
C ASP A 172 -11.76 23.57 16.22
N PHE A 173 -12.62 23.70 15.20
CA PHE A 173 -12.87 24.96 14.48
C PHE A 173 -13.75 25.93 15.27
N ASP A 174 -14.40 25.46 16.35
CA ASP A 174 -15.34 26.26 17.15
C ASP A 174 -14.64 27.05 18.28
N ARG A 175 -13.32 26.88 18.47
CA ARG A 175 -12.60 27.55 19.57
C ARG A 175 -12.23 29.01 19.25
N PRO A 176 -12.48 29.95 20.19
CA PRO A 176 -11.93 31.31 20.09
C PRO A 176 -10.41 31.27 20.30
N GLY A 177 -9.64 31.65 19.28
CA GLY A 177 -8.17 31.65 19.33
C GLY A 177 -7.46 31.22 18.03
N GLY A 178 -8.23 30.76 17.04
CA GLY A 178 -7.73 30.41 15.71
C GLY A 178 -7.33 28.95 15.55
N VAL A 179 -7.28 28.50 14.30
CA VAL A 179 -6.85 27.17 13.90
C VAL A 179 -5.32 27.15 13.81
N ALA A 180 -4.66 27.19 14.97
CA ALA A 180 -3.21 27.07 15.02
C ALA A 180 -2.78 25.59 14.88
N LEU A 181 -2.61 25.15 13.63
CA LEU A 181 -1.96 23.89 13.31
C LEU A 181 -0.46 23.98 13.65
N HIS A 182 -0.04 23.42 14.78
CA HIS A 182 1.37 23.35 15.18
C HIS A 182 2.12 22.29 14.37
N LEU A 183 2.43 22.58 13.09
CA LEU A 183 3.02 21.62 12.14
C LEU A 183 4.56 21.57 12.16
N ASP A 184 5.21 22.27 13.09
CA ASP A 184 6.68 22.37 13.17
C ASP A 184 7.37 21.00 13.36
N ALA A 185 6.72 20.11 14.12
CA ALA A 185 7.21 18.75 14.35
C ALA A 185 7.14 17.87 13.10
N VAL A 186 6.24 18.19 12.15
CA VAL A 186 6.16 17.50 10.87
C VAL A 186 7.13 18.10 9.86
N ARG A 187 7.27 19.44 9.86
CA ARG A 187 8.16 20.19 8.96
C ARG A 187 9.63 19.76 9.08
N THR A 188 10.08 19.39 10.27
CA THR A 188 11.47 18.96 10.54
C THR A 188 11.81 17.55 10.08
N VAL A 189 10.80 16.71 9.81
CA VAL A 189 10.98 15.28 9.44
C VAL A 189 10.42 15.00 8.03
N ALA A 190 9.93 16.04 7.35
CA ALA A 190 9.28 15.96 6.06
C ALA A 190 10.27 16.16 4.90
N ASP A 191 10.12 15.35 3.84
CA ASP A 191 10.75 15.61 2.54
C ASP A 191 10.20 16.92 1.93
N ALA A 192 10.90 17.49 0.94
CA ALA A 192 10.58 18.80 0.36
C ALA A 192 9.14 18.90 -0.18
N GLU A 193 8.63 17.82 -0.76
CA GLU A 193 7.25 17.72 -1.25
C GLU A 193 6.24 17.78 -0.10
N VAL A 194 6.52 17.08 1.00
CA VAL A 194 5.64 17.07 2.18
C VAL A 194 5.68 18.44 2.87
N ALA A 195 6.85 19.08 2.94
CA ALA A 195 6.97 20.44 3.47
C ALA A 195 6.14 21.46 2.66
N THR A 196 6.15 21.34 1.33
CA THR A 196 5.32 22.18 0.44
C THR A 196 3.83 22.00 0.69
N MET A 197 3.39 20.76 0.96
CA MET A 197 1.99 20.47 1.31
C MET A 197 1.61 21.05 2.68
N VAL A 198 2.50 20.94 3.66
CA VAL A 198 2.35 21.58 4.98
C VAL A 198 2.20 23.09 4.83
N ASP A 199 3.03 23.74 4.02
CA ASP A 199 2.94 25.18 3.73
C ASP A 199 1.65 25.60 3.04
N ALA A 200 1.11 24.75 2.16
CA ALA A 200 -0.17 25.01 1.51
C ALA A 200 -1.34 24.92 2.50
N LEU A 201 -1.31 23.91 3.38
CA LEU A 201 -2.33 23.70 4.40
C LEU A 201 -2.32 24.82 5.46
N ASP A 202 -1.14 25.20 5.93
CA ASP A 202 -0.97 26.29 6.88
C ASP A 202 -1.52 27.61 6.30
N ARG A 203 -1.17 27.93 5.05
CA ARG A 203 -1.74 29.10 4.35
C ARG A 203 -3.26 29.02 4.16
N PHE A 204 -3.81 27.85 3.88
CA PHE A 204 -5.26 27.66 3.74
C PHE A 204 -5.98 27.93 5.07
N THR A 205 -5.42 27.39 6.15
CA THR A 205 -5.94 27.51 7.51
C THR A 205 -5.93 28.97 7.98
N ASN A 206 -4.82 29.68 7.80
CA ASN A 206 -4.73 31.11 8.11
C ASN A 206 -5.74 31.96 7.31
N ARG A 207 -6.01 31.59 6.04
CA ARG A 207 -7.01 32.28 5.22
C ARG A 207 -8.44 32.02 5.71
N LEU A 208 -8.71 30.81 6.20
CA LEU A 208 -9.99 30.43 6.78
C LEU A 208 -10.24 31.19 8.08
N ASP A 209 -9.27 31.22 9.00
CA ASP A 209 -9.35 31.98 10.24
C ASP A 209 -9.63 33.47 9.98
N ALA A 210 -8.88 34.07 9.05
CA ALA A 210 -9.11 35.46 8.68
C ALA A 210 -10.50 35.68 8.06
N ALA A 211 -11.09 34.68 7.40
CA ALA A 211 -12.45 34.79 6.86
C ALA A 211 -13.51 34.71 7.95
N ILE A 212 -13.38 33.75 8.88
CA ILE A 212 -14.27 33.60 10.04
C ILE A 212 -14.23 34.86 10.91
N GLU A 213 -13.05 35.40 11.19
CA GLU A 213 -12.92 36.63 11.99
C GLU A 213 -13.58 37.83 11.31
N ARG A 214 -13.44 37.97 9.98
CA ARG A 214 -14.14 39.02 9.23
C ARG A 214 -15.66 38.87 9.30
N GLU A 215 -16.17 37.64 9.24
CA GLU A 215 -17.60 37.36 9.35
C GLU A 215 -18.13 37.69 10.75
N ARG A 216 -17.40 37.35 11.81
CA ARG A 216 -17.72 37.71 13.19
C ARG A 216 -17.77 39.23 13.39
N LEU A 217 -16.74 39.93 12.92
CA LEU A 217 -16.69 41.41 12.99
C LEU A 217 -17.81 42.04 12.18
N PHE A 218 -18.07 41.56 10.97
CA PHE A 218 -19.15 42.06 10.13
C PHE A 218 -20.52 41.89 10.79
N THR A 219 -20.82 40.71 11.34
CA THR A 219 -22.11 40.46 11.98
C THR A 219 -22.30 41.30 13.24
N ARG A 220 -21.24 41.44 14.05
CA ARG A 220 -21.26 42.34 15.21
C ARG A 220 -21.52 43.79 14.81
N ASP A 221 -20.76 44.29 13.84
CA ASP A 221 -20.82 45.69 13.44
C ASP A 221 -22.15 46.00 12.70
N ALA A 222 -22.62 45.09 11.82
CA ALA A 222 -23.91 45.21 11.15
C ALA A 222 -25.08 45.24 12.14
N GLY A 223 -25.03 44.45 13.22
CA GLY A 223 -26.08 44.48 14.24
C GLY A 223 -26.20 45.84 14.94
N HIS A 224 -25.06 46.46 15.29
CA HIS A 224 -25.04 47.78 15.91
C HIS A 224 -25.48 48.89 14.95
N GLU A 225 -25.00 48.84 13.70
CA GLU A 225 -25.30 49.83 12.68
C GLU A 225 -26.75 49.75 12.18
N LEU A 226 -27.42 48.59 12.29
CA LEU A 226 -28.84 48.43 11.93
C LEU A 226 -29.81 48.76 13.08
N ARG A 227 -29.43 48.55 14.35
CA ARG A 227 -30.26 48.92 15.51
C ARG A 227 -30.49 50.42 15.61
N THR A 228 -29.45 51.22 15.35
CA THR A 228 -29.51 52.68 15.45
C THR A 228 -30.55 53.33 14.52
N PRO A 229 -30.56 53.09 13.19
CA PRO A 229 -31.57 53.64 12.29
C PRO A 229 -32.97 53.08 12.57
N LEU A 230 -33.09 51.82 13.03
CA LEU A 230 -34.37 51.24 13.41
C LEU A 230 -34.96 51.95 14.64
N ALA A 231 -34.14 52.24 15.66
CA ALA A 231 -34.56 53.01 16.83
C ALA A 231 -35.00 54.44 16.45
N VAL A 232 -34.29 55.11 15.54
CA VAL A 232 -34.66 56.43 15.01
C VAL A 232 -35.98 56.38 14.24
N PHE A 233 -36.19 55.36 13.43
CA PHE A 233 -37.44 55.15 12.69
C PHE A 233 -38.62 54.93 13.65
N LYS A 234 -38.46 54.07 14.66
CA LYS A 234 -39.46 53.84 15.71
C LYS A 234 -39.78 55.11 16.48
N GLY A 235 -38.77 55.88 16.88
CA GLY A 235 -38.96 57.17 17.55
C GLY A 235 -39.72 58.19 16.69
N SER A 236 -39.47 58.21 15.38
CA SER A 236 -40.21 59.05 14.43
C SER A 236 -41.67 58.63 14.31
N LEU A 237 -41.95 57.32 14.29
CA LEU A 237 -43.33 56.78 14.34
C LEU A 237 -44.03 57.15 15.66
N ASP A 238 -43.34 57.11 16.79
CA ASP A 238 -43.90 57.50 18.10
C ASP A 238 -44.25 58.99 18.14
N LEU A 239 -43.43 59.86 17.56
CA LEU A 239 -43.73 61.29 17.44
C LEU A 239 -44.95 61.53 16.53
N LEU A 240 -45.06 60.80 15.42
CA LEU A 240 -46.21 60.90 14.51
C LEU A 240 -47.51 60.37 15.14
N ALA A 241 -47.42 59.35 16.00
CA ALA A 241 -48.57 58.79 16.71
C ALA A 241 -49.14 59.72 17.80
N ARG A 242 -48.38 60.72 18.26
CA ARG A 242 -48.81 61.67 19.31
C ARG A 242 -49.81 62.73 18.85
N ASN A 243 -50.11 62.85 17.56
CA ASN A 243 -51.08 63.84 17.05
C ASN A 243 -52.52 63.26 17.08
N PRO A 244 -53.40 63.70 18.00
CA PRO A 244 -54.74 63.13 18.19
C PRO A 244 -55.74 63.49 17.08
N ASP A 245 -55.49 64.53 16.29
CA ASP A 245 -56.42 65.04 15.26
C ASP A 245 -56.26 64.36 13.88
N ARG A 246 -55.53 63.24 13.81
CA ARG A 246 -55.24 62.53 12.56
C ARG A 246 -56.42 61.70 12.03
N PRO A 247 -56.67 61.65 10.70
CA PRO A 247 -57.66 60.77 10.09
C PRO A 247 -57.45 59.30 10.48
N SER A 248 -58.54 58.55 10.68
CA SER A 248 -58.50 57.14 11.13
C SER A 248 -57.75 56.20 10.17
N HIS A 249 -57.70 56.52 8.87
CA HIS A 249 -56.89 55.80 7.90
C HIS A 249 -55.38 55.91 8.19
N ASP A 250 -54.91 57.11 8.53
CA ASP A 250 -53.49 57.39 8.79
C ASP A 250 -53.02 56.77 10.11
N GLN A 251 -53.89 56.75 11.12
CA GLN A 251 -53.63 56.04 12.38
C GLN A 251 -53.44 54.53 12.15
N ARG A 252 -54.28 53.91 11.32
CA ARG A 252 -54.12 52.49 10.95
C ARG A 252 -52.85 52.21 10.15
N ALA A 253 -52.45 53.14 9.28
CA ALA A 253 -51.19 53.03 8.53
C ALA A 253 -49.96 53.12 9.45
N LEU A 254 -49.94 54.07 10.39
CA LEU A 254 -48.87 54.21 11.40
C LEU A 254 -48.77 52.97 12.30
N ALA A 255 -49.90 52.44 12.77
CA ALA A 255 -49.93 51.22 13.57
C ALA A 255 -49.45 49.97 12.80
N ARG A 256 -49.59 49.96 11.46
CA ARG A 256 -49.02 48.90 10.62
C ARG A 256 -47.50 49.08 10.47
N MET A 257 -47.03 50.29 10.18
CA MET A 257 -45.60 50.59 10.09
C MET A 257 -44.85 50.29 11.39
N ARG A 258 -45.47 50.59 12.54
CA ARG A 258 -44.91 50.28 13.86
C ARG A 258 -44.74 48.77 14.06
N ARG A 259 -45.80 47.99 13.80
CA ARG A 259 -45.72 46.51 13.86
C ARG A 259 -44.63 45.96 12.95
N THR A 260 -44.53 46.44 11.72
CA THR A 260 -43.44 46.01 10.81
C THR A 260 -42.06 46.37 11.35
N ALA A 261 -41.89 47.52 11.99
CA ALA A 261 -40.62 47.88 12.63
C ALA A 261 -40.31 47.00 13.85
N ASP A 262 -41.31 46.61 14.64
CA ASP A 262 -41.16 45.65 15.74
C ASP A 262 -40.80 44.24 15.22
N ASP A 263 -41.45 43.78 14.15
CA ASP A 263 -41.14 42.51 13.49
C ASP A 263 -39.70 42.49 12.94
N MET A 264 -39.25 43.59 12.33
CA MET A 264 -37.88 43.75 11.83
C MET A 264 -36.85 43.73 12.96
N GLU A 265 -37.15 44.32 14.12
CA GLU A 265 -36.27 44.28 15.29
C GLU A 265 -36.14 42.86 15.82
N SER A 266 -37.25 42.14 15.99
CA SER A 266 -37.25 40.76 16.46
C SER A 266 -36.49 39.81 15.52
N LEU A 267 -36.64 39.99 14.20
CA LEU A 267 -35.91 39.21 13.20
C LEU A 267 -34.42 39.53 13.24
N LEU A 268 -34.04 40.81 13.39
CA LEU A 268 -32.66 41.25 13.53
C LEU A 268 -32.01 40.64 14.79
N GLU A 269 -32.70 40.68 15.94
CA GLU A 269 -32.23 40.08 17.18
C GLU A 269 -32.04 38.57 17.07
N THR A 270 -32.96 37.87 16.40
CA THR A 270 -32.86 36.43 16.17
C THR A 270 -31.63 36.09 15.32
N LEU A 271 -31.42 36.79 14.21
CA LEU A 271 -30.26 36.55 13.34
C LEU A 271 -28.93 36.86 14.03
N LEU A 272 -28.87 37.95 14.81
CA LEU A 272 -27.67 38.31 15.57
C LEU A 272 -27.38 37.33 16.71
N THR A 273 -28.42 36.78 17.34
CA THR A 273 -28.27 35.77 18.41
C THR A 273 -27.70 34.48 17.84
N LEU A 274 -28.26 33.99 16.73
CA LEU A 274 -27.76 32.79 16.03
C LEU A 274 -26.29 32.93 15.62
N ALA A 275 -25.88 34.10 15.13
CA ALA A 275 -24.50 34.36 14.75
C ALA A 275 -23.54 34.56 15.94
N HIS A 276 -24.06 34.77 17.16
CA HIS A 276 -23.26 34.99 18.36
C HIS A 276 -23.11 33.72 19.23
N GLU A 277 -24.09 32.81 19.21
CA GLU A 277 -24.01 31.53 19.92
C GLU A 277 -22.81 30.67 19.46
N GLU A 278 -22.44 30.73 18.18
CA GLU A 278 -21.25 30.07 17.64
C GLU A 278 -19.92 30.65 18.19
N ALA A 279 -19.93 31.87 18.73
CA ALA A 279 -18.71 32.53 19.22
C ALA A 279 -18.45 32.33 20.71
N MET A 280 -19.48 32.01 21.51
CA MET A 280 -19.45 32.00 22.98
C MET A 280 -19.77 30.64 23.62
N ALA A 281 -19.92 29.57 22.83
CA ALA A 281 -20.12 28.23 23.36
C ALA A 281 -18.93 27.81 24.25
N THR A 282 -19.14 27.90 25.56
CA THR A 282 -18.18 27.41 26.57
C THR A 282 -18.67 26.04 27.00
N ASP A 283 -17.87 25.01 26.75
CA ASP A 283 -18.19 23.63 27.13
C ASP A 283 -18.01 23.45 28.64
N VAL A 284 -19.01 23.89 29.41
CA VAL A 284 -19.09 23.69 30.85
C VAL A 284 -20.15 22.62 31.10
N PRO A 285 -19.85 21.57 31.90
CA PRO A 285 -20.87 20.59 32.26
C PRO A 285 -21.97 21.27 33.08
N VAL A 286 -23.20 21.28 32.54
CA VAL A 286 -24.38 21.83 33.21
C VAL A 286 -25.38 20.71 33.51
N GLU A 287 -26.01 20.78 34.68
CA GLU A 287 -27.10 19.88 35.03
C GLU A 287 -28.37 20.31 34.29
N VAL A 288 -28.79 19.50 33.31
CA VAL A 288 -29.96 19.78 32.46
C VAL A 288 -31.24 19.97 33.28
N GLY A 289 -31.33 19.33 34.45
CA GLY A 289 -32.46 19.46 35.37
C GLY A 289 -32.70 20.88 35.86
N ASP A 290 -31.64 21.63 36.13
CA ASP A 290 -31.73 23.00 36.65
C ASP A 290 -32.22 23.97 35.57
N ILE A 291 -31.69 23.83 34.34
CA ILE A 291 -32.11 24.66 33.19
C ILE A 291 -33.59 24.42 32.87
N VAL A 292 -34.03 23.16 32.87
CA VAL A 292 -35.41 22.81 32.57
C VAL A 292 -36.36 23.32 33.66
N ALA A 293 -35.95 23.29 34.93
CA ALA A 293 -36.75 23.82 36.03
C ALA A 293 -36.85 25.36 35.99
N GLU A 294 -35.78 26.04 35.62
CA GLU A 294 -35.73 27.50 35.48
C GLU A 294 -36.66 28.00 34.36
N GLU A 295 -36.56 27.41 33.16
CA GLU A 295 -37.39 27.82 32.02
C GLU A 295 -38.86 27.40 32.16
N ALA A 296 -39.13 26.25 32.81
CA ALA A 296 -40.50 25.88 33.16
C ALA A 296 -41.11 26.83 34.21
N GLY A 297 -40.28 27.46 35.05
CA GLY A 297 -40.69 28.52 35.97
C GLY A 297 -41.06 29.82 35.26
N ARG A 298 -40.25 30.23 34.27
CA ARG A 298 -40.51 31.42 33.43
C ARG A 298 -41.82 31.30 32.65
N LEU A 299 -42.05 30.17 31.98
CA LEU A 299 -43.26 29.95 31.17
C LEU A 299 -44.54 29.80 32.00
N ARG A 300 -44.46 29.64 33.32
CA ARG A 300 -45.60 29.63 34.24
C ARG A 300 -45.85 30.99 34.89
N GLY A 301 -44.99 31.98 34.64
CA GLY A 301 -45.06 33.32 35.23
C GLY A 301 -45.74 34.40 34.38
N ASP A 302 -46.15 34.08 33.15
CA ASP A 302 -47.06 34.85 32.29
C ASP A 302 -48.45 34.19 32.22
#